data_AF-A0A943MYI1-F1
#
_entry.id   AF-A0A943MYI1-F1
#
_cell.length_a   1.000
_cell.length_b   1.000
_cell.length_c   1.000
_cell.angle_alpha   90.00
_cell.angle_beta   90.00
_cell.angle_gamma   90.00
#
_symmetry.space_group_name_H-M   'P 1'
#
loop_
_entity.id
_entity.type
_entity.pdbx_description
1 polymer ?
#
loop_
_entity_poly.entity_id
_entity_poly.type
_entity_poly.pdbx_seq_one_letter_code
_entity_poly.pdbx_strand_id
1 'polypeptide(L)'
;MKVHRSTKPLVMLLVLLLFAVGIATPYVYAAEEQESTDKIQITYYYFSSCESCEDGQNFLNSLQGQIEDAISPDEYEFHLKNVFEEDIYNEFMERTKDMATDEFAPSPPMLEVNGTCLFGVDDITNKARSVILEEKENLRTEEERLASFRDIPAENSYFVYFYMPACDDCEKVQTYLANMDKEFALEQNRLSKLQVNYVNMGDLDNVPLAHWFFDQYGVPEERQKAPVMFYQNGYLQGYEEIVANMPNLIMNGKALNWQDIDYVPKDQDMSFGWKDWIFLVFTGVVNGLSPCGISLLLLLFSLLLSKHANVLKLGLTFIVARFLTFLLLGTVLYSAFEQISAVLEPVGRILQILIILLSIVFAVLNFIDFFMARKNEYGKIRFQLPPKLRAFQRNYLENTLNCGGKYLTGTVFIAGIVLSVGEFLCTGQLYLASILYMMQRQTAWDFIVVLEFVVYLLAMSLPLLLLTVLAKRGSQVLQLSEMTRGKLPWIKLLYGVLFLLFAVLLFLFMR
;
A
#
# COMPACT_ATOMS: atom_id res chain seq x y z
N MET A 1 -51.12 7.74 -12.34
CA MET A 1 -50.23 8.63 -11.56
C MET A 1 -50.01 8.07 -10.16
N LYS A 2 -48.83 7.51 -9.87
CA LYS A 2 -48.11 7.66 -8.59
C LYS A 2 -46.72 7.02 -8.68
N VAL A 3 -45.77 7.88 -9.06
CA VAL A 3 -44.36 7.99 -8.64
C VAL A 3 -43.53 6.70 -8.53
N HIS A 4 -42.89 6.37 -9.65
CA HIS A 4 -41.72 5.48 -9.73
C HIS A 4 -40.45 6.34 -9.48
N ARG A 5 -39.98 6.43 -8.22
CA ARG A 5 -38.79 7.23 -7.88
C ARG A 5 -37.53 6.35 -7.81
N SER A 6 -36.84 6.31 -8.94
CA SER A 6 -35.40 6.61 -9.09
C SER A 6 -34.40 5.97 -8.10
N THR A 7 -34.06 4.70 -8.31
CA THR A 7 -32.77 4.10 -7.85
C THR A 7 -31.71 4.06 -8.97
N LYS A 8 -32.08 4.44 -10.19
CA LYS A 8 -31.20 4.53 -11.37
C LYS A 8 -30.05 5.55 -11.23
N PRO A 9 -30.20 6.72 -10.56
CA PRO A 9 -29.11 7.71 -10.55
C PRO A 9 -27.98 7.29 -9.62
N LEU A 10 -28.24 6.56 -8.52
CA LEU A 10 -27.21 6.18 -7.56
C LEU A 10 -26.20 5.17 -8.12
N VAL A 11 -26.67 4.18 -8.90
CA VAL A 11 -25.80 3.18 -9.54
C VAL A 11 -25.06 3.77 -10.73
N MET A 12 -25.72 4.64 -11.50
CA MET A 12 -25.05 5.37 -12.57
C MET A 12 -24.01 6.34 -12.01
N LEU A 13 -24.27 6.98 -10.87
CA LEU A 13 -23.33 7.81 -10.14
C LEU A 13 -22.15 6.99 -9.59
N LEU A 14 -22.39 5.79 -9.08
CA LEU A 14 -21.32 4.92 -8.56
C LEU A 14 -20.43 4.37 -9.68
N VAL A 15 -21.02 4.01 -10.82
CA VAL A 15 -20.29 3.61 -12.04
C VAL A 15 -19.55 4.81 -12.64
N LEU A 16 -20.18 5.99 -12.69
CA LEU A 16 -19.54 7.23 -13.14
C LEU A 16 -18.46 7.72 -12.17
N LEU A 17 -18.58 7.51 -10.86
CA LEU A 17 -17.55 7.82 -9.88
C LEU A 17 -16.35 6.89 -10.04
N LEU A 18 -16.58 5.58 -10.23
CA LEU A 18 -15.50 4.63 -10.52
C LEU A 18 -14.83 4.92 -11.88
N PHE A 19 -15.60 5.36 -12.89
CA PHE A 19 -15.06 5.78 -14.19
C PHE A 19 -14.39 7.15 -14.13
N ALA A 20 -14.89 8.08 -13.32
CA ALA A 20 -14.31 9.41 -13.13
C ALA A 20 -13.01 9.33 -12.34
N VAL A 21 -12.91 8.46 -11.33
CA VAL A 21 -11.63 8.21 -10.65
C VAL A 21 -10.61 7.56 -11.60
N GLY A 22 -11.04 6.74 -12.57
CA GLY A 22 -10.16 6.15 -13.58
C GLY A 22 -9.84 7.02 -14.81
N ILE A 23 -10.57 8.13 -15.03
CA ILE A 23 -10.33 9.07 -16.15
C ILE A 23 -9.77 10.41 -15.65
N ALA A 24 -10.04 10.77 -14.39
CA ALA A 24 -9.57 11.99 -13.74
C ALA A 24 -8.39 11.73 -12.81
N THR A 25 -7.64 10.65 -13.00
CA THR A 25 -6.20 10.74 -12.80
C THR A 25 -5.69 11.57 -13.99
N PRO A 26 -5.37 12.87 -13.82
CA PRO A 26 -4.42 13.44 -14.75
C PRO A 26 -3.22 12.49 -14.73
N TYR A 27 -2.87 11.94 -15.89
CA TYR A 27 -1.49 11.52 -16.13
C TYR A 27 -0.67 12.80 -15.95
N VAL A 28 -0.29 13.08 -14.70
CA VAL A 28 0.66 14.13 -14.39
C VAL A 28 2.01 13.56 -14.79
N TYR A 29 2.26 13.57 -16.10
CA TYR A 29 3.61 13.75 -16.60
C TYR A 29 3.86 15.26 -16.50
N ALA A 30 4.11 15.70 -15.29
CA ALA A 30 4.79 16.96 -15.02
C ALA A 30 5.85 16.63 -13.97
N ALA A 31 6.84 15.86 -14.39
CA ALA A 31 8.17 16.10 -13.88
C ALA A 31 8.51 17.51 -14.38
N GLU A 32 8.31 18.51 -13.53
CA GLU A 32 9.19 19.67 -13.62
C GLU A 32 10.59 19.10 -13.43
N GLU A 33 11.42 19.23 -14.47
CA GLU A 33 12.87 19.09 -14.33
C GLU A 33 13.31 20.18 -13.34
N GLN A 34 13.24 19.86 -12.04
CA GLN A 34 14.14 20.50 -11.08
C GLN A 34 15.53 20.06 -11.51
N GLU A 35 16.40 21.05 -11.77
CA GLU A 35 17.82 20.82 -11.97
C GLU A 35 18.31 19.86 -10.89
N SER A 36 18.73 18.66 -11.30
CA SER A 36 19.26 17.64 -10.41
C SER A 36 20.54 18.18 -9.79
N THR A 37 20.39 18.80 -8.63
CA THR A 37 21.49 19.05 -7.74
C THR A 37 21.68 17.75 -6.96
N ASP A 38 22.88 17.16 -7.05
CA ASP A 38 23.30 15.95 -6.30
C ASP A 38 23.23 16.14 -4.76
N LYS A 39 22.72 17.28 -4.27
CA LYS A 39 22.74 17.69 -2.88
C LYS A 39 21.35 18.07 -2.40
N ILE A 40 21.07 17.75 -1.15
CA ILE A 40 19.83 18.12 -0.46
C ILE A 40 19.83 19.63 -0.25
N GLN A 41 18.88 20.35 -0.84
CA GLN A 41 18.72 21.79 -0.65
C GLN A 41 17.85 22.04 0.58
N ILE A 42 18.43 22.67 1.60
CA ILE A 42 17.75 23.00 2.85
C ILE A 42 17.68 24.53 2.96
N THR A 43 16.47 25.09 2.93
CA THR A 43 16.26 26.54 3.06
C THR A 43 15.47 26.85 4.32
N TYR A 44 16.04 27.64 5.23
CA TYR A 44 15.37 28.08 6.44
C TYR A 44 14.99 29.56 6.35
N TYR A 45 13.68 29.80 6.24
CA TYR A 45 13.09 31.12 6.27
C TYR A 45 12.76 31.49 7.72
N TYR A 46 13.37 32.58 8.20
CA TYR A 46 13.17 33.08 9.55
C TYR A 46 12.87 34.57 9.55
N PHE A 47 12.31 35.06 10.65
CA PHE A 47 12.09 36.49 10.83
C PHE A 47 12.95 36.96 12.01
N SER A 48 13.92 37.83 11.75
CA SER A 48 14.63 38.55 12.80
C SER A 48 14.80 40.02 12.42
N SER A 49 14.26 40.91 13.24
CA SER A 49 14.39 42.37 13.11
C SER A 49 15.65 42.92 13.77
N CYS A 50 16.52 42.04 14.27
CA CYS A 50 17.70 42.36 15.06
C CYS A 50 18.96 41.93 14.29
N GLU A 51 19.75 42.90 13.80
CA GLU A 51 21.00 42.63 13.06
C GLU A 51 22.06 41.88 13.89
N SER A 52 21.94 41.90 15.23
CA SER A 52 22.88 41.25 16.14
C SER A 52 22.40 39.89 16.67
N CYS A 53 21.23 39.43 16.27
CA CYS A 53 20.63 38.20 16.78
C CYS A 53 21.01 37.03 15.87
N GLU A 54 21.72 36.05 16.43
CA GLU A 54 22.18 34.85 15.71
C GLU A 54 21.12 33.74 15.65
N ASP A 55 19.83 34.09 15.61
CA ASP A 55 18.73 33.11 15.73
C ASP A 55 18.76 32.07 14.61
N GLY A 56 19.03 32.50 13.37
CA GLY A 56 19.21 31.61 12.22
C GLY A 56 20.46 30.72 12.34
N GLN A 57 21.56 31.27 12.84
CA GLN A 57 22.82 30.52 12.99
C GLN A 57 22.73 29.50 14.13
N ASN A 58 22.05 29.84 15.22
CA ASN A 58 21.78 28.93 16.33
C ASN A 58 20.94 27.73 15.90
N PHE A 59 19.89 27.98 15.08
CA PHE A 59 19.09 26.91 14.49
C PHE A 59 19.94 26.02 13.59
N LEU A 60 20.75 26.60 12.71
CA LEU A 60 21.64 25.87 11.81
C LEU A 60 22.61 24.96 12.59
N ASN A 61 23.28 25.48 13.62
CA ASN A 61 24.19 24.70 14.45
C ASN A 61 23.47 23.55 15.16
N SER A 62 22.26 23.79 15.66
CA SER A 62 21.43 22.77 16.29
C SER A 62 21.04 21.67 15.31
N LEU A 63 20.58 22.04 14.11
CA LEU A 63 20.16 21.07 13.08
C LEU A 63 21.37 20.26 12.59
N GLN A 64 22.52 20.89 12.39
CA GLN A 64 23.75 20.21 12.00
C GLN A 64 24.16 19.13 13.01
N GLY A 65 24.11 19.44 14.32
CA GLY A 65 24.35 18.44 15.37
C GLY A 65 23.33 17.31 15.39
N GLN A 66 22.09 17.54 14.94
CA GLN A 66 21.07 16.49 14.88
C GLN A 66 21.25 15.52 13.70
N ILE A 67 21.89 15.96 12.61
CA ILE A 67 22.03 15.17 11.37
C ILE A 67 23.43 14.60 11.12
N GLU A 68 24.46 15.04 11.86
CA GLU A 68 25.87 14.69 11.60
C GLU A 68 26.24 13.20 11.72
N ASP A 69 25.39 12.39 12.36
CA ASP A 69 25.56 10.94 12.45
C ASP A 69 25.11 10.21 11.17
N ALA A 70 24.36 10.91 10.32
CA ALA A 70 23.66 10.32 9.20
C ALA A 70 24.02 10.97 7.86
N ILE A 71 24.35 12.26 7.85
CA ILE A 71 24.56 13.06 6.64
C ILE A 71 25.88 13.81 6.76
N SER A 72 26.72 13.66 5.74
CA SER A 72 27.99 14.36 5.61
C SER A 72 27.78 15.80 5.11
N PRO A 73 28.60 16.79 5.52
CA PRO A 73 28.46 18.20 5.12
C PRO A 73 28.52 18.47 3.62
N ASP A 74 29.02 17.53 2.82
CA ASP A 74 29.09 17.60 1.37
C ASP A 74 27.80 17.13 0.66
N GLU A 75 26.89 16.45 1.37
CA GLU A 75 25.63 15.90 0.83
C GLU A 75 24.46 16.90 0.85
N TYR A 76 24.61 18.05 1.52
CA TYR A 76 23.56 19.08 1.59
C TYR A 76 24.11 20.48 1.39
N GLU A 77 23.23 21.40 1.00
CA GLU A 77 23.48 22.83 0.93
C GLU A 77 22.43 23.56 1.76
N PHE A 78 22.87 24.48 2.62
CA PHE A 78 22.00 25.17 3.57
C PHE A 78 21.91 26.66 3.27
N HIS A 79 20.69 27.18 3.14
CA HIS A 79 20.40 28.57 2.85
C HIS A 79 19.61 29.22 3.99
N LEU A 80 20.16 30.27 4.60
CA LEU A 80 19.48 31.09 5.60
C LEU A 80 18.83 32.29 4.92
N LYS A 81 17.51 32.44 5.06
CA LYS A 81 16.75 33.53 4.43
C LYS A 81 15.97 34.34 5.48
N ASN A 82 16.38 35.59 5.70
CA ASN A 82 15.69 36.49 6.63
C ASN A 82 14.54 37.23 5.93
N VAL A 83 13.32 36.88 6.29
CA VAL A 83 12.07 37.43 5.73
C VAL A 83 11.84 38.89 6.15
N PHE A 84 12.70 39.48 6.99
CA PHE A 84 12.73 40.91 7.24
C PHE A 84 13.19 41.73 6.02
N GLU A 85 14.00 41.14 5.13
CA GLU A 85 14.44 41.79 3.89
C GLU A 85 13.31 41.76 2.83
N GLU A 86 13.06 42.89 2.18
CA GLU A 86 11.92 43.06 1.26
C GLU A 86 11.96 42.08 0.07
N ASP A 87 13.16 41.83 -0.48
CA ASP A 87 13.34 40.88 -1.58
C ASP A 87 13.03 39.43 -1.15
N ILE A 88 13.51 39.03 0.03
CA ILE A 88 13.27 37.70 0.61
C ILE A 88 11.80 37.53 1.03
N TYR A 89 11.15 38.60 1.50
CA TYR A 89 9.73 38.59 1.79
C TYR A 89 8.90 38.31 0.54
N ASN A 90 9.20 38.99 -0.57
CA ASN A 90 8.52 38.75 -1.83
C ASN A 90 8.74 37.32 -2.34
N GLU A 91 9.96 36.80 -2.23
CA GLU A 91 10.29 35.41 -2.56
C GLU A 91 9.48 34.42 -1.71
N PHE A 92 9.42 34.62 -0.38
CA PHE A 92 8.63 33.79 0.53
C PHE A 92 7.14 33.82 0.18
N MET A 93 6.59 35.00 -0.10
CA MET A 93 5.18 35.16 -0.47
C MET A 93 4.85 34.50 -1.81
N GLU A 94 5.76 34.55 -2.78
CA GLU A 94 5.59 33.85 -4.05
C GLU A 94 5.65 32.33 -3.85
N ARG A 95 6.65 31.84 -3.10
CA ARG A 95 6.83 30.41 -2.81
C ARG A 95 5.65 29.80 -2.08
N THR A 96 5.05 30.53 -1.14
CA THR A 96 3.97 30.04 -0.27
C THR A 96 2.55 30.37 -0.78
N LYS A 97 2.43 31.02 -1.95
CA LYS A 97 1.16 31.52 -2.48
C LYS A 97 0.08 30.45 -2.62
N ASP A 98 0.46 29.25 -3.07
CA ASP A 98 -0.46 28.14 -3.33
C ASP A 98 -0.72 27.26 -2.09
N MET A 99 -0.07 27.56 -0.96
CA MET A 99 -0.17 26.81 0.29
C MET A 99 -1.18 27.42 1.29
N ALA A 100 -1.66 28.63 1.02
CA ALA A 100 -2.63 29.32 1.88
C ALA A 100 -4.03 28.73 1.74
N THR A 101 -4.71 28.50 2.87
CA THR A 101 -6.11 28.06 2.93
C THR A 101 -6.91 28.94 3.88
N ASP A 102 -8.24 28.78 3.90
CA ASP A 102 -9.10 29.53 4.84
C ASP A 102 -8.75 29.27 6.32
N GLU A 103 -8.09 28.15 6.62
CA GLU A 103 -7.70 27.73 7.99
C GLU A 103 -6.21 27.86 8.29
N PHE A 104 -5.36 28.11 7.28
CA PHE A 104 -3.90 28.14 7.42
C PHE A 104 -3.27 29.25 6.58
N ALA A 105 -2.48 30.11 7.25
CA ALA A 105 -1.69 31.15 6.62
C ALA A 105 -0.20 30.85 6.82
N PRO A 106 0.57 30.62 5.73
CA PRO A 106 2.01 30.43 5.79
C PRO A 106 2.69 31.60 6.50
N SER A 107 3.50 31.32 7.51
CA SER A 107 4.28 32.33 8.22
C SER A 107 5.63 31.76 8.69
N PRO A 108 6.69 32.60 8.77
CA PRO A 108 7.96 32.19 9.34
C PRO A 108 7.84 31.86 10.85
N PRO A 109 8.66 30.93 11.39
CA PRO A 109 9.72 30.22 10.69
C PRO A 109 9.19 29.09 9.80
N MET A 110 9.83 28.89 8.64
CA MET A 110 9.55 27.79 7.71
C MET A 110 10.87 27.12 7.30
N LEU A 111 10.90 25.80 7.29
CA LEU A 111 12.00 25.01 6.73
C LEU A 111 11.51 24.34 5.45
N GLU A 112 12.25 24.51 4.36
CA GLU A 112 12.02 23.84 3.09
C GLU A 112 13.16 22.87 2.81
N VAL A 113 12.84 21.63 2.44
CA VAL A 113 13.80 20.58 2.05
C VAL A 113 13.36 20.04 0.69
N ASN A 114 14.09 20.36 -0.38
CA ASN A 114 13.77 19.97 -1.78
C ASN A 114 12.29 20.10 -2.18
N GLY A 115 11.57 21.07 -1.62
CA GLY A 115 10.15 21.33 -1.90
C GLY A 115 9.17 20.88 -0.80
N THR A 116 9.59 20.10 0.18
CA THR A 116 8.80 19.77 1.38
C THR A 116 8.91 20.90 2.40
N CYS A 117 7.78 21.52 2.77
CA CYS A 117 7.75 22.64 3.69
C CYS A 117 7.23 22.25 5.09
N LEU A 118 7.98 22.60 6.13
CA LEU A 118 7.62 22.51 7.53
C LEU A 118 7.39 23.92 8.10
N PHE A 119 6.28 24.13 8.80
CA PHE A 119 5.87 25.44 9.29
C PHE A 119 5.82 25.52 10.81
N GLY A 120 6.40 26.57 11.37
CA GLY A 120 6.43 26.81 12.81
C GLY A 120 7.49 25.98 13.54
N VAL A 121 7.83 26.44 14.75
CA VAL A 121 8.94 25.88 15.54
C VAL A 121 8.71 24.42 15.89
N ASP A 122 7.49 24.03 16.23
CA ASP A 122 7.17 22.67 16.69
C ASP A 122 7.33 21.64 15.57
N ASP A 123 6.78 21.88 14.39
CA ASP A 123 6.90 20.96 13.25
C ASP A 123 8.36 20.88 12.77
N ILE A 124 9.06 22.02 12.69
CA ILE A 124 10.47 22.05 12.30
C ILE A 124 11.31 21.25 13.30
N THR A 125 11.14 21.48 14.61
CA THR A 125 11.95 20.82 15.64
C THR A 125 11.75 19.30 15.65
N ASN A 126 10.51 18.84 15.42
CA ASN A 126 10.21 17.41 15.49
C ASN A 126 10.44 16.66 14.17
N LYS A 127 10.29 17.31 13.01
CA LYS A 127 10.25 16.65 11.70
C LYS A 127 11.37 17.02 10.74
N ALA A 128 12.15 18.09 11.00
CA ALA A 128 13.22 18.49 10.09
C ALA A 128 14.19 17.34 9.82
N ARG A 129 14.63 16.65 10.87
CA ARG A 129 15.54 15.51 10.74
C ARG A 129 14.97 14.41 9.85
N SER A 130 13.72 14.01 10.07
CA SER A 130 13.10 12.90 9.35
C SER A 130 12.93 13.22 7.88
N VAL A 131 12.51 14.44 7.55
CA VAL A 131 12.33 14.91 6.16
C VAL A 131 13.67 14.94 5.42
N ILE A 132 14.74 15.43 6.06
CA ILE A 132 16.07 15.47 5.43
C ILE A 132 16.61 14.05 5.19
N LEU A 133 16.40 13.12 6.14
CA LEU A 133 16.81 11.72 5.98
C LEU A 133 16.04 11.01 4.86
N GLU A 134 14.73 11.26 4.77
CA GLU A 134 13.89 10.70 3.71
C GLU A 134 14.33 11.21 2.34
N GLU A 135 14.62 12.50 2.22
CA GLU A 135 15.13 13.08 0.98
C GLU A 135 16.50 12.52 0.59
N LYS A 136 17.40 12.30 1.57
CA LYS A 136 18.68 11.62 1.34
C LYS A 136 18.45 10.23 0.73
N GLU A 137 17.54 9.45 1.29
CA GLU A 137 17.27 8.10 0.79
C GLU A 137 16.61 8.09 -0.58
N ASN A 138 15.77 9.09 -0.89
CA ASN A 138 15.14 9.27 -2.20
C ASN A 138 16.15 9.62 -3.30
N LEU A 139 17.17 10.40 -2.97
CA LEU A 139 18.23 10.77 -3.92
C LEU A 139 19.27 9.65 -4.12
N ARG A 140 19.36 8.70 -3.18
CA ARG A 140 20.38 7.65 -3.18
C ARG A 140 20.11 6.60 -4.24
N THR A 141 21.08 6.39 -5.14
CA THR A 141 21.09 5.24 -6.03
C THR A 141 21.35 3.95 -5.24
N GLU A 142 21.01 2.79 -5.82
CA GLU A 142 21.29 1.49 -5.20
C GLU A 142 22.80 1.28 -5.00
N GLU A 143 23.63 1.70 -5.94
CA GLU A 143 25.10 1.60 -5.83
C GLU A 143 25.64 2.41 -4.66
N GLU A 144 25.22 3.67 -4.52
CA GLU A 144 25.58 4.53 -3.38
C GLU A 144 25.06 3.95 -2.07
N ARG A 145 23.87 3.32 -2.10
CA ARG A 145 23.30 2.67 -0.94
C ARG A 145 24.18 1.54 -0.44
N LEU A 146 24.68 0.71 -1.33
CA LEU A 146 25.59 -0.37 -0.97
C LEU A 146 26.96 0.13 -0.53
N ALA A 147 27.45 1.20 -1.17
CA ALA A 147 28.72 1.82 -0.81
C ALA A 147 28.71 2.36 0.63
N SER A 148 27.57 2.88 1.12
CA SER A 148 27.45 3.41 2.49
C SER A 148 27.63 2.38 3.62
N PHE A 149 27.63 1.08 3.31
CA PHE A 149 27.88 0.00 4.28
C PHE A 149 29.35 -0.41 4.33
N ARG A 150 30.20 0.20 3.49
CA ARG A 150 31.61 -0.15 3.34
C ARG A 150 32.51 0.94 3.90
N ASP A 151 33.76 0.55 4.17
CA ASP A 151 34.83 1.47 4.57
C ASP A 151 34.51 2.28 5.85
N ILE A 152 33.68 1.71 6.73
CA ILE A 152 33.33 2.32 8.01
C ILE A 152 34.55 2.27 8.95
N PRO A 153 34.98 3.40 9.55
CA PRO A 153 36.11 3.40 10.48
C PRO A 153 35.88 2.45 11.66
N ALA A 154 36.87 1.64 11.99
CA ALA A 154 36.74 0.59 13.01
C ALA A 154 36.48 1.14 14.42
N GLU A 155 36.89 2.39 14.67
CA GLU A 155 36.67 3.16 15.88
C GLU A 155 35.26 3.78 15.99
N ASN A 156 34.49 3.82 14.91
CA ASN A 156 33.14 4.35 14.92
C ASN A 156 32.15 3.29 15.39
N SER A 157 31.18 3.74 16.19
CA SER A 157 30.05 2.92 16.59
C SER A 157 29.02 3.00 15.48
N TYR A 158 28.86 1.92 14.72
CA TYR A 158 28.04 1.90 13.52
C TYR A 158 26.77 1.08 13.71
N PHE A 159 25.65 1.63 13.25
CA PHE A 159 24.35 0.98 13.26
C PHE A 159 23.67 1.11 11.89
N VAL A 160 22.94 0.08 11.50
CA VAL A 160 22.01 0.13 10.36
C VAL A 160 20.60 0.14 10.89
N TYR A 161 19.89 1.23 10.65
CA TYR A 161 18.54 1.45 11.16
C TYR A 161 17.51 1.34 10.03
N PHE A 162 16.71 0.30 10.10
CA PHE A 162 15.57 0.10 9.22
C PHE A 162 14.30 0.69 9.85
N TYR A 163 13.65 1.59 9.11
CA TYR A 163 12.44 2.28 9.53
C TYR A 163 11.36 2.21 8.46
N MET A 164 10.13 2.55 8.83
CA MET A 164 9.02 2.69 7.89
C MET A 164 8.42 4.09 8.04
N PRO A 165 8.00 4.76 6.95
CA PRO A 165 7.25 6.01 7.04
C PRO A 165 5.92 5.79 7.77
N ALA A 166 5.37 6.82 8.42
CA ALA A 166 4.12 6.75 9.17
C ALA A 166 4.11 5.71 10.33
N CYS A 167 5.27 5.46 10.93
CA CYS A 167 5.45 4.52 12.05
C CYS A 167 5.73 5.29 13.35
N ASP A 168 4.76 5.33 14.27
CA ASP A 168 4.87 6.04 15.57
C ASP A 168 6.14 5.67 16.35
N ASP A 169 6.50 4.39 16.40
CA ASP A 169 7.70 3.95 17.12
C ASP A 169 8.98 4.33 16.38
N CYS A 170 8.94 4.38 15.05
CA CYS A 170 10.09 4.80 14.24
C CYS A 170 10.36 6.30 14.43
N GLU A 171 9.31 7.12 14.51
CA GLU A 171 9.40 8.55 14.83
C GLU A 171 10.04 8.76 16.21
N LYS A 172 9.58 8.04 17.24
CA LYS A 172 10.18 8.13 18.58
C LYS A 172 11.67 7.75 18.59
N VAL A 173 12.07 6.73 17.83
CA VAL A 173 13.49 6.36 17.69
C VAL A 173 14.26 7.46 16.99
N GLN A 174 13.74 8.04 15.90
CA GLN A 174 14.42 9.13 15.20
C GLN A 174 14.58 10.36 16.09
N THR A 175 13.56 10.74 16.87
CA THR A 175 13.64 11.82 17.87
C THR A 175 14.66 11.51 18.96
N TYR A 176 14.75 10.26 19.41
CA TYR A 176 15.80 9.83 20.34
C TYR A 176 17.20 9.97 19.74
N LEU A 177 17.40 9.47 18.51
CA LEU A 177 18.67 9.57 17.79
C LEU A 177 19.05 11.02 17.50
N ALA A 178 18.09 11.89 17.21
CA ALA A 178 18.33 13.32 16.96
C ALA A 178 18.94 14.02 18.19
N ASN A 179 18.48 13.66 19.39
CA ASN A 179 18.79 14.36 20.64
C ASN A 179 19.88 13.70 21.49
N MET A 180 20.40 12.54 21.09
CA MET A 180 21.50 11.88 21.80
C MET A 180 22.86 12.45 21.38
N ASP A 181 23.83 12.34 22.28
CA ASP A 181 25.22 12.66 21.99
C ASP A 181 25.72 11.82 20.81
N LYS A 182 26.55 12.42 19.94
CA LYS A 182 27.13 11.74 18.77
C LYS A 182 28.57 11.25 19.01
N GLU A 183 29.16 11.63 20.15
CA GLU A 183 30.48 11.21 20.57
C GLU A 183 30.42 10.54 21.94
N PHE A 184 31.01 9.35 22.05
CA PHE A 184 30.98 8.54 23.26
C PHE A 184 32.39 8.22 23.75
N ALA A 185 32.61 8.37 25.05
CA ALA A 185 33.80 7.87 25.72
C ALA A 185 33.63 6.38 26.06
N LEU A 186 34.43 5.53 25.43
CA LEU A 186 34.49 4.09 25.70
C LEU A 186 35.20 3.82 27.05
N GLU A 187 35.00 2.63 27.63
CA GLU A 187 35.63 2.23 28.91
C GLU A 187 37.18 2.34 28.94
N GLN A 188 37.82 2.38 27.77
CA GLN A 188 39.28 2.53 27.60
C GLN A 188 39.72 3.97 27.32
N ASN A 189 38.86 4.97 27.57
CA ASN A 189 39.11 6.39 27.31
C ASN A 189 39.38 6.73 25.82
N ARG A 190 38.88 5.88 24.92
CA ARG A 190 38.85 6.13 23.46
C ARG A 190 37.53 6.78 23.10
N LEU A 191 37.57 7.78 22.23
CA LEU A 191 36.37 8.39 21.68
C LEU A 191 35.87 7.56 20.51
N SER A 192 34.55 7.35 20.45
CA SER A 192 33.86 6.72 19.34
C SER A 192 32.79 7.67 18.83
N LYS A 193 32.80 7.93 17.51
CA LYS A 193 31.72 8.67 16.85
C LYS A 193 30.59 7.72 16.51
N LEU A 194 29.35 8.13 16.78
CA LEU A 194 28.15 7.42 16.36
C LEU A 194 27.91 7.69 14.87
N GLN A 195 27.70 6.61 14.13
CA GLN A 195 27.28 6.65 12.73
C GLN A 195 26.08 5.73 12.55
N VAL A 196 25.01 6.25 11.95
CA VAL A 196 23.77 5.50 11.72
C VAL A 196 23.43 5.57 10.23
N ASN A 197 23.35 4.41 9.60
CA ASN A 197 22.87 4.29 8.23
C ASN A 197 21.38 4.00 8.23
N TYR A 198 20.60 4.89 7.64
CA TYR A 198 19.15 4.83 7.62
C TYR A 198 18.70 4.09 6.37
N VAL A 199 17.75 3.18 6.50
CA VAL A 199 17.18 2.44 5.37
C VAL A 199 15.66 2.46 5.47
N ASN A 200 15.02 3.06 4.47
CA ASN A 200 13.57 3.16 4.38
C ASN A 200 12.97 1.84 3.87
N MET A 201 12.29 1.09 4.73
CA MET A 201 11.55 -0.13 4.36
C MET A 201 10.20 0.15 3.69
N GLY A 202 9.74 1.40 3.67
CA GLY A 202 8.58 1.82 2.88
C GLY A 202 8.92 1.90 1.39
N ASP A 203 10.18 2.22 1.07
CA ASP A 203 10.72 2.02 -0.26
C ASP A 203 10.96 0.53 -0.48
N LEU A 204 10.26 0.01 -1.47
CA LEU A 204 10.24 -1.40 -1.75
C LEU A 204 11.66 -1.89 -2.16
N ASP A 205 12.51 -1.03 -2.75
CA ASP A 205 13.83 -1.42 -3.29
C ASP A 205 14.77 -1.88 -2.17
N ASN A 206 14.46 -1.46 -0.94
CA ASN A 206 15.19 -1.81 0.26
C ASN A 206 14.69 -3.09 0.94
N VAL A 207 13.54 -3.65 0.51
CA VAL A 207 12.96 -4.85 1.13
C VAL A 207 13.88 -6.08 1.00
N PRO A 208 14.50 -6.38 -0.17
CA PRO A 208 15.44 -7.48 -0.30
C PRO A 208 16.66 -7.33 0.62
N LEU A 209 17.17 -6.11 0.74
CA LEU A 209 18.26 -5.78 1.66
C LEU A 209 17.86 -6.02 3.12
N ALA A 210 16.66 -5.57 3.52
CA ALA A 210 16.13 -5.81 4.86
C ALA A 210 16.00 -7.32 5.18
N HIS A 211 15.50 -8.11 4.22
CA HIS A 211 15.42 -9.56 4.37
C HIS A 211 16.80 -10.22 4.50
N TRP A 212 17.79 -9.76 3.73
CA TRP A 212 19.16 -10.25 3.90
C TRP A 212 19.67 -9.98 5.32
N PHE A 213 19.44 -8.78 5.87
CA PHE A 213 19.78 -8.48 7.27
C PHE A 213 19.03 -9.39 8.26
N PHE A 214 17.73 -9.62 8.06
CA PHE A 214 16.97 -10.53 8.92
C PHE A 214 17.53 -11.95 8.93
N ASP A 215 17.92 -12.46 7.77
CA ASP A 215 18.49 -13.80 7.63
C ASP A 215 19.89 -13.91 8.26
N GLN A 216 20.78 -12.93 8.00
CA GLN A 216 22.13 -12.93 8.56
C GLN A 216 22.15 -12.86 10.08
N TYR A 217 21.24 -12.08 10.67
CA TYR A 217 21.15 -11.88 12.12
C TYR A 217 20.19 -12.86 12.80
N GLY A 218 19.57 -13.78 12.04
CA GLY A 218 18.68 -14.81 12.56
C GLY A 218 17.41 -14.24 13.22
N VAL A 219 16.87 -13.15 12.68
CA VAL A 219 15.69 -12.48 13.24
C VAL A 219 14.44 -13.34 13.00
N PRO A 220 13.70 -13.74 14.07
CA PRO A 220 12.48 -14.54 13.93
C PRO A 220 11.45 -13.85 13.04
N GLU A 221 10.69 -14.59 12.22
CA GLU A 221 9.69 -14.01 11.29
C GLU A 221 8.70 -13.06 11.99
N GLU A 222 8.26 -13.39 13.20
CA GLU A 222 7.38 -12.57 14.03
C GLU A 222 8.01 -11.24 14.51
N ARG A 223 9.34 -11.15 14.41
CA ARG A 223 10.18 -9.98 14.71
C ARG A 223 10.76 -9.34 13.44
N GLN A 224 10.32 -9.69 12.23
CA GLN A 224 10.77 -9.01 11.01
C GLN A 224 9.92 -7.77 10.72
N LYS A 225 10.05 -6.73 11.57
CA LYS A 225 9.31 -5.47 11.47
C LYS A 225 10.14 -4.29 11.96
N ALA A 226 9.92 -3.13 11.35
CA ALA A 226 10.44 -1.84 11.79
C ALA A 226 9.75 -1.37 13.11
N PRO A 227 10.41 -0.54 13.93
CA PRO A 227 11.82 -0.15 13.81
C PRO A 227 12.76 -1.28 14.26
N VAL A 228 13.85 -1.48 13.51
CA VAL A 228 14.89 -2.48 13.83
C VAL A 228 16.26 -1.92 13.50
N MET A 229 17.21 -2.18 14.39
CA MET A 229 18.56 -1.63 14.31
C MET A 229 19.59 -2.75 14.41
N PHE A 230 20.47 -2.85 13.43
CA PHE A 230 21.56 -3.82 13.39
C PHE A 230 22.88 -3.16 13.76
N TYR A 231 23.74 -3.91 14.43
CA TYR A 231 25.13 -3.57 14.73
C TYR A 231 25.97 -4.83 14.55
N GLN A 232 27.30 -4.71 14.49
CA GLN A 232 28.19 -5.82 14.09
C GLN A 232 27.89 -7.20 14.71
N ASN A 233 27.46 -7.24 15.97
CA ASN A 233 27.29 -8.49 16.73
C ASN A 233 25.84 -8.79 17.13
N GLY A 234 24.85 -8.07 16.59
CA GLY A 234 23.45 -8.32 16.92
C GLY A 234 22.48 -7.27 16.39
N TYR A 235 21.26 -7.31 16.92
CA TYR A 235 20.21 -6.37 16.55
C TYR A 235 19.40 -5.95 17.79
N LEU A 236 18.69 -4.83 17.66
CA LEU A 236 17.72 -4.31 18.61
C LEU A 236 16.41 -4.09 17.86
N GLN A 237 15.28 -4.43 18.47
CA GLN A 237 13.98 -4.25 17.84
C GLN A 237 13.02 -3.43 18.70
N GLY A 238 12.34 -2.49 18.06
CA GLY A 238 11.31 -1.68 18.70
C GLY A 238 11.91 -0.53 19.48
N TYR A 239 11.09 0.48 19.74
CA TYR A 239 11.52 1.70 20.42
C TYR A 239 12.14 1.42 21.79
N GLU A 240 11.48 0.62 22.63
CA GLU A 240 11.93 0.35 24.01
C GLU A 240 13.31 -0.34 24.06
N GLU A 241 13.54 -1.34 23.22
CA GLU A 241 14.79 -2.10 23.21
C GLU A 241 15.96 -1.26 22.68
N ILE A 242 15.70 -0.43 21.66
CA ILE A 242 16.70 0.47 21.07
C ILE A 242 17.16 1.49 22.12
N VAL A 243 16.23 2.24 22.73
CA VAL A 243 16.55 3.30 23.69
C VAL A 243 17.23 2.74 24.95
N ALA A 244 16.80 1.57 25.44
CA ALA A 244 17.34 1.00 26.66
C ALA A 244 18.77 0.45 26.50
N ASN A 245 19.11 -0.09 25.33
CA ASN A 245 20.34 -0.86 25.15
C ASN A 245 21.41 -0.16 24.31
N MET A 246 21.03 0.71 23.38
CA MET A 246 21.97 1.33 22.43
C MET A 246 23.14 2.06 23.13
N PRO A 247 22.94 2.93 24.15
CA PRO A 247 24.04 3.60 24.83
C PRO A 247 25.04 2.62 25.47
N ASN A 248 24.52 1.57 26.10
CA ASN A 248 25.35 0.56 26.75
C ASN A 248 26.14 -0.26 25.71
N LEU A 249 25.59 -0.53 24.54
CA LEU A 249 26.31 -1.22 23.47
C LEU A 249 27.45 -0.36 22.92
N ILE A 250 27.21 0.94 22.78
CA ILE A 250 28.23 1.91 22.35
C ILE A 250 29.35 1.98 23.39
N MET A 251 29.04 2.26 24.66
CA MET A 251 30.05 2.40 25.73
C MET A 251 30.91 1.14 25.93
N ASN A 252 30.31 -0.04 25.74
CA ASN A 252 31.00 -1.33 25.81
C ASN A 252 31.77 -1.71 24.54
N GLY A 253 31.75 -0.87 23.50
CA GLY A 253 32.45 -1.09 22.24
C GLY A 253 31.90 -2.24 21.38
N LYS A 254 30.65 -2.66 21.62
CA LYS A 254 30.04 -3.80 20.90
C LYS A 254 29.56 -3.45 19.48
N ALA A 255 29.40 -2.16 19.20
CA ALA A 255 29.02 -1.61 17.91
C ALA A 255 30.23 -1.16 17.05
N LEU A 256 31.45 -1.47 17.49
CA LEU A 256 32.69 -1.17 16.76
C LEU A 256 33.03 -2.27 15.75
N ASN A 257 34.00 -1.98 14.88
CA ASN A 257 34.54 -2.91 13.88
C ASN A 257 33.46 -3.48 12.95
N TRP A 258 32.64 -2.58 12.37
CA TRP A 258 31.70 -2.95 11.33
C TRP A 258 32.44 -3.66 10.18
N GLN A 259 31.90 -4.80 9.75
CA GLN A 259 32.38 -5.54 8.59
C GLN A 259 31.49 -5.25 7.40
N ASP A 260 32.13 -4.99 6.27
CA ASP A 260 31.45 -4.80 5.00
C ASP A 260 30.48 -5.96 4.73
N ILE A 261 29.27 -5.60 4.34
CA ILE A 261 28.25 -6.57 3.98
C ILE A 261 28.58 -7.19 2.61
N ASP A 262 28.37 -8.50 2.48
CA ASP A 262 28.51 -9.22 1.21
C ASP A 262 27.19 -9.29 0.43
N TYR A 263 26.23 -8.43 0.78
CA TYR A 263 25.00 -8.28 0.03
C TYR A 263 25.32 -7.85 -1.40
N VAL A 264 25.04 -8.75 -2.33
CA VAL A 264 25.02 -8.47 -3.75
C VAL A 264 23.54 -8.40 -4.11
N PRO A 265 23.05 -7.25 -4.60
CA PRO A 265 21.74 -7.20 -5.21
C PRO A 265 21.72 -8.27 -6.28
N LYS A 266 20.80 -9.21 -6.15
CA LYS A 266 20.50 -10.04 -7.28
C LYS A 266 19.83 -9.10 -8.28
N ASP A 267 20.52 -8.81 -9.40
CA ASP A 267 19.82 -8.53 -10.66
C ASP A 267 18.61 -9.44 -10.69
N GLN A 268 17.41 -8.87 -10.80
CA GLN A 268 16.13 -9.52 -10.55
C GLN A 268 15.91 -10.82 -11.37
N ASP A 269 16.60 -11.89 -11.06
CA ASP A 269 16.12 -13.25 -11.17
C ASP A 269 15.44 -13.54 -9.82
N MET A 270 14.34 -12.83 -9.58
CA MET A 270 13.28 -13.45 -8.82
C MET A 270 12.85 -14.69 -9.61
N SER A 271 13.51 -15.82 -9.37
CA SER A 271 12.90 -17.09 -9.71
C SER A 271 11.69 -17.19 -8.78
N PHE A 272 10.53 -16.84 -9.30
CA PHE A 272 9.26 -17.07 -8.67
C PHE A 272 9.24 -18.54 -8.25
N GLY A 273 9.34 -18.78 -6.94
CA GLY A 273 9.49 -20.12 -6.43
C GLY A 273 8.33 -20.97 -6.93
N TRP A 274 8.58 -22.23 -7.29
CA TRP A 274 7.51 -23.13 -7.72
C TRP A 274 6.33 -23.16 -6.70
N LYS A 275 6.64 -22.95 -5.41
CA LYS A 275 5.64 -22.81 -4.34
C LYS A 275 4.79 -21.54 -4.47
N ASP A 276 5.38 -20.42 -4.84
CA ASP A 276 4.69 -19.14 -5.04
C ASP A 276 3.78 -19.20 -6.28
N TRP A 277 4.24 -19.83 -7.37
CA TRP A 277 3.40 -20.11 -8.55
C TRP A 277 2.19 -20.96 -8.18
N ILE A 278 2.41 -22.02 -7.39
CA ILE A 278 1.31 -22.85 -6.92
C ILE A 278 0.34 -22.04 -6.06
N PHE A 279 0.85 -21.24 -5.12
CA PHE A 279 0.01 -20.45 -4.24
C PHE A 279 -0.81 -19.42 -5.02
N LEU A 280 -0.20 -18.69 -5.95
CA LEU A 280 -0.86 -17.71 -6.81
C LEU A 280 -1.95 -18.33 -7.69
N VAL A 281 -1.66 -19.47 -8.32
CA VAL A 281 -2.66 -20.19 -9.11
C VAL A 281 -3.78 -20.72 -8.21
N PHE A 282 -3.45 -21.21 -7.02
CA PHE A 282 -4.42 -21.73 -6.06
C PHE A 282 -5.38 -20.63 -5.57
N THR A 283 -4.85 -19.47 -5.14
CA THR A 283 -5.68 -18.33 -4.70
C THR A 283 -6.53 -17.79 -5.85
N GLY A 284 -5.97 -17.72 -7.07
CA GLY A 284 -6.72 -17.39 -8.29
C GLY A 284 -7.91 -18.32 -8.53
N VAL A 285 -7.68 -19.65 -8.53
CA VAL A 285 -8.75 -20.64 -8.71
C VAL A 285 -9.81 -20.56 -7.61
N VAL A 286 -9.39 -20.39 -6.36
CA VAL A 286 -10.32 -20.22 -5.21
C VAL A 286 -11.20 -18.98 -5.42
N ASN A 287 -10.64 -17.86 -5.87
CA ASN A 287 -11.39 -16.65 -6.20
C ASN A 287 -12.31 -16.83 -7.42
N GLY A 288 -11.91 -17.64 -8.39
CA GLY A 288 -12.74 -18.02 -9.53
C GLY A 288 -13.99 -18.83 -9.14
N LEU A 289 -13.92 -19.59 -8.04
CA LEU A 289 -15.02 -20.38 -7.49
C LEU A 289 -15.95 -19.59 -6.56
N SER A 290 -15.94 -18.26 -6.66
CA SER A 290 -16.78 -17.42 -5.81
C SER A 290 -18.28 -17.74 -5.98
N PRO A 291 -19.05 -17.81 -4.88
CA PRO A 291 -20.50 -18.07 -4.96
C PRO A 291 -21.25 -17.02 -5.79
N CYS A 292 -20.73 -15.78 -5.86
CA CYS A 292 -21.34 -14.68 -6.62
C CYS A 292 -21.13 -14.86 -8.12
N GLY A 293 -19.89 -15.12 -8.56
CA GLY A 293 -19.55 -15.31 -9.96
C GLY A 293 -20.22 -16.55 -10.57
N ILE A 294 -20.24 -17.66 -9.83
CA ILE A 294 -20.92 -18.89 -10.27
C ILE A 294 -22.43 -18.65 -10.42
N SER A 295 -23.09 -18.01 -9.45
CA SER A 295 -24.53 -17.75 -9.52
C SER A 295 -24.92 -16.92 -10.74
N LEU A 296 -24.08 -15.96 -11.13
CA LEU A 296 -24.34 -15.07 -12.26
C LEU A 296 -24.10 -15.77 -13.60
N LEU A 297 -23.03 -16.57 -13.69
CA LEU A 297 -22.73 -17.40 -14.86
C LEU A 297 -23.84 -18.44 -15.10
N LEU A 298 -24.34 -19.07 -14.03
CA LEU A 298 -25.47 -20.00 -14.11
C LEU A 298 -26.76 -19.31 -14.59
N LEU A 299 -27.02 -18.08 -14.12
CA LEU A 299 -28.16 -17.29 -14.58
C LEU A 299 -28.04 -16.96 -16.08
N LEU A 300 -26.85 -16.55 -16.52
CA LEU A 300 -26.55 -16.34 -17.93
C LEU A 300 -26.85 -17.62 -18.75
N PHE A 301 -26.34 -18.77 -18.33
CA PHE A 301 -26.58 -20.03 -19.04
C PHE A 301 -28.05 -20.45 -19.07
N SER A 302 -28.77 -20.30 -17.95
CA SER A 302 -30.20 -20.59 -17.89
C SER A 302 -30.99 -19.81 -18.94
N LEU A 303 -30.65 -18.54 -19.14
CA LEU A 303 -31.31 -17.66 -20.12
C LEU A 303 -30.86 -17.95 -21.56
N LEU A 304 -29.58 -18.27 -21.77
CA LEU A 304 -29.05 -18.60 -23.09
C LEU A 304 -29.55 -19.93 -23.64
N LEU A 305 -29.66 -20.95 -22.78
CA LEU A 305 -30.23 -22.26 -23.11
C LEU A 305 -31.71 -22.14 -23.48
N SER A 306 -32.47 -21.33 -22.75
CA SER A 306 -33.89 -21.06 -23.05
C SER A 306 -34.10 -20.36 -24.40
N LYS A 307 -33.08 -19.72 -24.97
CA LYS A 307 -33.16 -18.96 -26.23
C LYS A 307 -32.46 -19.62 -27.42
N HIS A 308 -31.96 -20.85 -27.27
CA HIS A 308 -31.15 -21.54 -28.29
C HIS A 308 -29.95 -20.71 -28.80
N ALA A 309 -29.42 -19.81 -27.96
CA ALA A 309 -28.28 -18.99 -28.32
C ALA A 309 -26.97 -19.80 -28.19
N ASN A 310 -25.91 -19.36 -28.87
CA ASN A 310 -24.61 -20.04 -28.80
C ASN A 310 -23.95 -19.79 -27.43
N VAL A 311 -24.19 -20.73 -26.50
CA VAL A 311 -23.73 -20.68 -25.10
C VAL A 311 -22.22 -20.51 -25.00
N LEU A 312 -21.45 -21.17 -25.88
CA LEU A 312 -19.98 -21.10 -25.86
C LEU A 312 -19.49 -19.71 -26.25
N LYS A 313 -20.03 -19.13 -27.34
CA LYS A 313 -19.64 -17.81 -27.81
C LYS A 313 -19.96 -16.73 -26.77
N LEU A 314 -21.19 -16.73 -26.25
CA LEU A 314 -21.66 -15.70 -25.33
C LEU A 314 -21.08 -15.87 -23.92
N GLY A 315 -20.86 -17.10 -23.46
CA GLY A 315 -20.15 -17.39 -22.22
C GLY A 315 -18.69 -16.95 -22.26
N LEU A 316 -17.98 -17.21 -23.37
CA LEU A 316 -16.61 -16.73 -23.55
C LEU A 316 -16.55 -15.20 -23.59
N THR A 317 -17.48 -14.54 -24.29
CA THR A 317 -17.58 -13.07 -24.29
C THR A 317 -17.77 -12.51 -22.88
N PHE A 318 -18.59 -13.15 -22.05
CA PHE A 318 -18.79 -12.75 -20.66
C PHE A 318 -17.52 -12.91 -19.82
N ILE A 319 -16.78 -14.02 -19.98
CA ILE A 319 -15.51 -14.25 -19.28
C ILE A 319 -14.44 -13.23 -19.68
N VAL A 320 -14.34 -12.89 -20.98
CA VAL A 320 -13.40 -11.87 -21.46
C VAL A 320 -13.74 -10.49 -20.87
N ALA A 321 -15.03 -10.12 -20.87
CA ALA A 321 -15.48 -8.87 -20.24
C ALA A 321 -15.10 -8.81 -18.75
N ARG A 322 -15.32 -9.92 -18.03
CA ARG A 322 -14.93 -10.07 -16.62
C ARG A 322 -13.42 -9.91 -16.43
N PHE A 323 -12.62 -10.66 -17.18
CA PHE A 323 -11.15 -10.60 -17.10
C PHE A 323 -10.63 -9.17 -17.27
N LEU A 324 -11.10 -8.47 -18.30
CA LEU A 324 -10.71 -7.08 -18.56
C LEU A 324 -11.18 -6.11 -17.48
N THR A 325 -12.37 -6.32 -16.92
CA THR A 325 -12.90 -5.48 -15.84
C THR A 325 -12.07 -5.63 -14.57
N PHE A 326 -11.70 -6.86 -14.19
CA PHE A 326 -10.85 -7.08 -13.03
C PHE A 326 -9.43 -6.57 -13.27
N LEU A 327 -8.84 -6.80 -14.46
CA LEU A 327 -7.54 -6.23 -14.83
C LEU A 327 -7.51 -4.70 -14.62
N LEU A 328 -8.49 -3.99 -15.19
CA LEU A 328 -8.61 -2.53 -15.06
C LEU A 328 -8.87 -2.09 -13.61
N LEU A 329 -9.70 -2.84 -12.90
CA LEU A 329 -10.02 -2.52 -11.51
C LEU A 329 -8.79 -2.74 -10.59
N GLY A 330 -7.95 -3.73 -10.87
CA GLY A 330 -6.69 -3.93 -10.16
C GLY A 330 -5.68 -2.82 -10.40
N THR A 331 -5.52 -2.34 -11.64
CA THR A 331 -4.62 -1.22 -11.94
C THR A 331 -5.09 0.07 -11.28
N VAL A 332 -6.39 0.35 -11.26
CA VAL A 332 -6.96 1.53 -10.58
C VAL A 332 -6.81 1.44 -9.07
N LEU A 333 -7.04 0.26 -8.48
CA LEU A 333 -6.85 0.06 -7.04
C LEU A 333 -5.39 0.24 -6.64
N TYR A 334 -4.45 -0.23 -7.45
CA TYR A 334 -3.02 -0.01 -7.24
C TYR A 334 -2.69 1.48 -7.20
N SER A 335 -3.07 2.22 -8.25
CA SER A 335 -2.71 3.65 -8.36
C SER A 335 -3.36 4.50 -7.26
N ALA A 336 -4.54 4.08 -6.79
CA ALA A 336 -5.19 4.73 -5.66
C ALA A 336 -4.46 4.46 -4.34
N PHE A 337 -3.87 3.27 -4.17
CA PHE A 337 -3.19 2.90 -2.94
C PHE A 337 -1.86 3.66 -2.76
N GLU A 338 -1.06 3.78 -3.82
CA GLU A 338 0.20 4.53 -3.86
C GLU A 338 0.02 6.01 -3.51
N GLN A 339 -1.03 6.64 -4.03
CA GLN A 339 -1.38 8.04 -3.72
C GLN A 339 -1.91 8.23 -2.30
N ILE A 340 -2.54 7.21 -1.72
CA ILE A 340 -3.06 7.27 -0.35
C ILE A 340 -1.93 7.14 0.68
N SER A 341 -0.85 6.40 0.39
CA SER A 341 0.33 6.30 1.27
C SER A 341 1.12 7.60 1.37
N ALA A 342 1.12 8.46 0.35
CA ALA A 342 1.94 9.67 0.31
C ALA A 342 1.36 10.88 1.07
N VAL A 343 0.06 10.90 1.40
CA VAL A 343 -0.63 12.14 1.82
C VAL A 343 -1.17 12.11 3.27
N LEU A 344 -1.12 10.97 3.98
CA LEU A 344 -2.14 10.71 5.01
C LEU A 344 -1.69 9.89 6.24
N GLU A 345 -0.75 10.41 7.04
CA GLU A 345 -0.42 9.85 8.38
C GLU A 345 -1.65 9.69 9.32
N PRO A 346 -2.63 10.62 9.41
CA PRO A 346 -3.80 10.44 10.28
C PRO A 346 -4.90 9.56 9.67
N VAL A 347 -5.00 9.49 8.34
CA VAL A 347 -6.09 8.76 7.68
C VAL A 347 -5.77 7.27 7.54
N GLY A 348 -4.50 6.87 7.54
CA GLY A 348 -4.12 5.45 7.61
C GLY A 348 -4.76 4.72 8.80
N ARG A 349 -4.71 5.32 10.00
CA ARG A 349 -5.33 4.77 11.22
C ARG A 349 -6.87 4.72 11.12
N ILE A 350 -7.49 5.78 10.58
CA ILE A 350 -8.96 5.84 10.37
C ILE A 350 -9.41 4.78 9.35
N LEU A 351 -8.67 4.63 8.25
CA LEU A 351 -8.94 3.67 7.20
C LEU A 351 -8.77 2.24 7.71
N GLN A 352 -7.75 1.96 8.52
CA GLN A 352 -7.54 0.66 9.14
C GLN A 352 -8.66 0.31 10.13
N ILE A 353 -9.10 1.27 10.97
CA ILE A 353 -10.29 1.11 11.82
C ILE A 353 -11.54 0.81 10.97
N LEU A 354 -11.70 1.52 9.85
CA LEU A 354 -12.81 1.31 8.93
C LEU A 354 -12.78 -0.08 8.28
N ILE A 355 -11.60 -0.58 7.89
CA ILE A 355 -11.41 -1.94 7.34
C ILE A 355 -11.70 -3.02 8.39
N ILE A 356 -11.29 -2.82 9.65
CA ILE A 356 -11.60 -3.74 10.74
C ILE A 356 -13.10 -3.76 11.01
N LEU A 357 -13.73 -2.59 11.13
CA LEU A 357 -15.17 -2.48 11.35
C LEU A 357 -15.96 -3.13 10.21
N LEU A 358 -15.53 -2.89 8.96
CA LEU A 358 -16.11 -3.51 7.78
C LEU A 358 -15.93 -5.05 7.79
N SER A 359 -14.74 -5.54 8.16
CA SER A 359 -14.44 -6.98 8.27
C SER A 359 -15.28 -7.66 9.35
N ILE A 360 -15.51 -7.02 10.49
CA ILE A 360 -16.40 -7.50 11.56
C ILE A 360 -17.85 -7.57 11.05
N VAL A 361 -18.33 -6.52 10.38
CA VAL A 361 -19.66 -6.51 9.77
C VAL A 361 -19.82 -7.68 8.79
N PHE A 362 -18.79 -7.94 7.98
CA PHE A 362 -18.77 -9.05 7.04
C PHE A 362 -18.70 -10.42 7.69
N ALA A 363 -17.96 -10.59 8.78
CA ALA A 363 -17.95 -11.82 9.56
C ALA A 363 -19.35 -12.11 10.14
N VAL A 364 -19.96 -11.12 10.80
CA VAL A 364 -21.31 -11.23 11.41
C VAL A 364 -22.34 -11.62 10.36
N LEU A 365 -22.33 -10.98 9.19
CA LEU A 365 -23.28 -11.28 8.13
C LEU A 365 -23.06 -12.69 7.53
N ASN A 366 -21.81 -13.17 7.39
CA ASN A 366 -21.54 -14.55 6.98
C ASN A 366 -22.03 -15.59 8.02
N PHE A 367 -21.90 -15.30 9.32
CA PHE A 367 -22.46 -16.17 10.36
C PHE A 367 -23.99 -16.22 10.34
N ILE A 368 -24.66 -15.06 10.17
CA ILE A 368 -26.12 -14.99 10.01
C ILE A 368 -26.57 -15.85 8.81
N ASP A 369 -25.86 -15.73 7.69
CA ASP A 369 -26.10 -16.51 6.49
C ASP A 369 -25.86 -18.01 6.67
N PHE A 370 -24.85 -18.41 7.45
CA PHE A 370 -24.63 -19.80 7.80
C PHE A 370 -25.85 -20.40 8.51
N PHE A 371 -26.40 -19.70 9.51
CA PHE A 371 -27.58 -20.17 10.23
C PHE A 371 -28.83 -20.22 9.35
N MET A 372 -29.01 -19.27 8.43
CA MET A 372 -30.14 -19.28 7.48
C MET A 372 -30.00 -20.36 6.40
N ALA A 373 -28.80 -20.57 5.87
CA ALA A 373 -28.51 -21.62 4.90
C ALA A 373 -28.69 -23.02 5.53
N ARG A 374 -28.31 -23.19 6.80
CA ARG A 374 -28.54 -24.44 7.55
C ARG A 374 -30.03 -24.74 7.80
N LYS A 375 -30.88 -23.71 7.87
CA LYS A 375 -32.34 -23.82 7.98
C LYS A 375 -33.05 -24.04 6.63
N ASN A 376 -32.29 -24.25 5.54
CA ASN A 376 -32.80 -24.31 4.16
C ASN A 376 -33.58 -23.06 3.71
N GLU A 377 -33.48 -21.94 4.43
CA GLU A 377 -34.12 -20.66 4.08
C GLU A 377 -33.21 -19.85 3.15
N TYR A 378 -32.85 -20.44 2.01
CA TYR A 378 -31.91 -19.84 1.04
C TYR A 378 -32.36 -18.47 0.51
N GLY A 379 -33.65 -18.14 0.61
CA GLY A 379 -34.21 -16.84 0.21
C GLY A 379 -33.98 -15.69 1.19
N LYS A 380 -33.51 -15.95 2.43
CA LYS A 380 -33.26 -14.93 3.46
C LYS A 380 -31.79 -14.62 3.69
N ILE A 381 -30.88 -15.31 2.99
CA ILE A 381 -29.42 -15.12 3.03
C ILE A 381 -29.10 -13.64 2.67
N ARG A 382 -28.57 -12.89 3.66
CA ARG A 382 -28.32 -11.44 3.63
C ARG A 382 -26.94 -11.08 3.09
N PHE A 383 -25.95 -11.97 3.21
CA PHE A 383 -24.59 -11.84 2.67
C PHE A 383 -24.47 -12.47 1.27
N GLN A 384 -25.49 -12.23 0.46
CA GLN A 384 -25.39 -12.27 -0.99
C GLN A 384 -25.79 -10.88 -1.46
N LEU A 385 -25.32 -10.52 -2.66
CA LEU A 385 -25.65 -9.29 -3.36
C LEU A 385 -27.07 -8.81 -2.97
N PRO A 386 -27.25 -7.55 -2.49
CA PRO A 386 -28.53 -7.10 -1.90
C PRO A 386 -29.72 -7.53 -2.78
N PRO A 387 -30.88 -7.93 -2.23
CA PRO A 387 -32.00 -8.44 -3.04
C PRO A 387 -32.37 -7.53 -4.22
N LYS A 388 -32.22 -6.21 -4.01
CA LYS A 388 -32.37 -5.16 -5.02
C LYS A 388 -31.31 -5.24 -6.13
N LEU A 389 -30.04 -5.45 -5.79
CA LEU A 389 -28.94 -5.58 -6.74
C LEU A 389 -29.04 -6.92 -7.50
N ARG A 390 -29.44 -8.01 -6.84
CA ARG A 390 -29.71 -9.30 -7.52
C ARG A 390 -30.87 -9.21 -8.50
N ALA A 391 -31.96 -8.54 -8.11
CA ALA A 391 -33.09 -8.27 -8.99
C ALA A 391 -32.69 -7.33 -10.14
N PHE A 392 -31.85 -6.33 -9.88
CA PHE A 392 -31.27 -5.47 -10.91
C PHE A 392 -30.43 -6.26 -11.90
N GLN A 393 -29.48 -7.08 -11.43
CA GLN A 393 -28.62 -7.90 -12.29
C GLN A 393 -29.44 -8.86 -13.16
N ARG A 394 -30.44 -9.54 -12.59
CA ARG A 394 -31.34 -10.41 -13.34
C ARG A 394 -32.12 -9.63 -14.40
N ASN A 395 -32.78 -8.54 -14.00
CA ASN A 395 -33.57 -7.72 -14.94
C ASN A 395 -32.67 -7.09 -16.02
N TYR A 396 -31.46 -6.67 -15.68
CA TYR A 396 -30.50 -6.11 -16.61
C TYR A 396 -30.02 -7.14 -17.62
N LEU A 397 -29.71 -8.36 -17.16
CA LEU A 397 -29.29 -9.45 -18.01
C LEU A 397 -30.43 -9.95 -18.92
N GLU A 398 -31.65 -10.10 -18.37
CA GLU A 398 -32.85 -10.44 -19.13
C GLU A 398 -33.17 -9.40 -20.21
N ASN A 399 -33.15 -8.11 -19.85
CA ASN A 399 -33.37 -7.02 -20.80
C ASN A 399 -32.30 -6.97 -21.88
N THR A 400 -31.02 -7.12 -21.51
CA THR A 400 -29.90 -7.18 -22.45
C THR A 400 -30.06 -8.32 -23.45
N LEU A 401 -30.44 -9.52 -22.97
CA LEU A 401 -30.66 -10.69 -23.83
C LEU A 401 -31.97 -10.59 -24.66
N ASN A 402 -32.95 -9.80 -24.22
CA ASN A 402 -34.20 -9.55 -24.97
C ASN A 402 -34.01 -8.49 -26.07
N CYS A 403 -33.20 -7.46 -25.83
CA CYS A 403 -32.93 -6.39 -26.79
C CYS A 403 -31.79 -6.73 -27.77
N GLY A 404 -31.09 -7.84 -27.58
CA GLY A 404 -29.79 -8.11 -28.18
C GLY A 404 -29.74 -8.30 -29.70
N GLY A 405 -30.83 -8.68 -30.39
CA GLY A 405 -30.92 -8.74 -31.86
C GLY A 405 -29.62 -9.13 -32.59
N LYS A 406 -29.17 -8.30 -33.53
CA LYS A 406 -27.90 -8.45 -34.30
C LYS A 406 -26.63 -8.14 -33.47
N TYR A 407 -26.76 -7.46 -32.34
CA TYR A 407 -25.66 -6.98 -31.48
C TYR A 407 -25.55 -7.75 -30.15
N LEU A 408 -26.03 -9.00 -30.11
CA LEU A 408 -26.15 -9.80 -28.89
C LEU A 408 -24.80 -10.02 -28.19
N THR A 409 -23.72 -10.17 -28.97
CA THR A 409 -22.37 -10.33 -28.42
C THR A 409 -21.88 -9.06 -27.72
N GLY A 410 -22.08 -7.87 -28.32
CA GLY A 410 -21.65 -6.60 -27.71
C GLY A 410 -22.47 -6.24 -26.47
N THR A 411 -23.77 -6.51 -26.49
CA THR A 411 -24.65 -6.28 -25.32
C THR A 411 -24.30 -7.20 -24.15
N VAL A 412 -23.99 -8.48 -24.41
CA VAL A 412 -23.49 -9.42 -23.38
C VAL A 412 -22.12 -9.01 -22.85
N PHE A 413 -21.23 -8.46 -23.68
CA PHE A 413 -19.94 -7.93 -23.22
C PHE A 413 -20.11 -6.78 -22.22
N ILE A 414 -20.93 -5.78 -22.57
CA ILE A 414 -21.23 -4.65 -21.67
C ILE A 414 -21.90 -5.14 -20.39
N ALA A 415 -22.84 -6.08 -20.50
CA ALA A 415 -23.43 -6.70 -19.31
C ALA A 415 -22.38 -7.43 -18.46
N GLY A 416 -21.40 -8.10 -19.07
CA GLY A 416 -20.27 -8.69 -18.38
C GLY A 416 -19.50 -7.68 -17.53
N ILE A 417 -19.22 -6.48 -18.06
CA ILE A 417 -18.54 -5.41 -17.32
C ILE A 417 -19.38 -4.97 -16.12
N VAL A 418 -20.62 -4.54 -16.37
CA VAL A 418 -21.52 -4.00 -15.32
C VAL A 418 -21.73 -5.02 -14.20
N LEU A 419 -21.89 -6.29 -14.57
CA LEU A 419 -22.11 -7.35 -13.60
C LEU A 419 -20.84 -7.72 -12.82
N SER A 420 -19.65 -7.64 -13.44
CA SER A 420 -18.36 -7.90 -12.79
C SER A 420 -17.99 -6.84 -11.76
N VAL A 421 -18.32 -5.57 -12.00
CA VAL A 421 -18.20 -4.50 -10.99
C VAL A 421 -19.07 -4.81 -9.77
N GLY A 422 -20.28 -5.33 -9.97
CA GLY A 422 -21.13 -5.77 -8.86
C GLY A 422 -20.55 -6.96 -8.09
N GLU A 423 -19.86 -7.87 -8.79
CA GLU A 423 -19.19 -9.01 -8.17
C GLU A 423 -17.99 -8.61 -7.31
N PHE A 424 -17.26 -7.56 -7.68
CA PHE A 424 -16.15 -7.03 -6.89
C PHE A 424 -16.56 -6.73 -5.43
N LEU A 425 -17.83 -6.40 -5.15
CA LEU A 425 -18.29 -6.22 -3.76
C LEU A 425 -18.24 -7.51 -2.92
N CYS A 426 -18.28 -8.68 -3.56
CA CYS A 426 -18.27 -9.99 -2.89
C CYS A 426 -16.92 -10.71 -3.00
N THR A 427 -16.17 -10.50 -4.09
CA THR A 427 -14.86 -11.11 -4.32
C THR A 427 -13.69 -10.15 -4.08
N GLY A 428 -13.98 -8.86 -3.92
CA GLY A 428 -13.01 -7.78 -3.85
C GLY A 428 -12.07 -7.89 -2.66
N GLN A 429 -12.47 -8.55 -1.57
CA GLN A 429 -11.63 -8.70 -0.39
C GLN A 429 -10.46 -9.65 -0.63
N LEU A 430 -10.73 -10.84 -1.17
CA LEU A 430 -9.69 -11.80 -1.51
C LEU A 430 -8.87 -11.32 -2.70
N TYR A 431 -9.53 -10.62 -3.64
CA TYR A 431 -8.89 -9.99 -4.76
C TYR A 431 -7.91 -8.88 -4.33
N LEU A 432 -8.35 -7.97 -3.47
CA LEU A 432 -7.53 -6.91 -2.90
C LEU A 432 -6.41 -7.48 -2.03
N ALA A 433 -6.69 -8.47 -1.19
CA ALA A 433 -5.66 -9.15 -0.39
C ALA A 433 -4.59 -9.81 -1.26
N SER A 434 -4.96 -10.39 -2.41
CA SER A 434 -4.01 -10.98 -3.35
C SER A 434 -3.15 -9.91 -4.04
N ILE A 435 -3.74 -8.78 -4.40
CA ILE A 435 -3.00 -7.62 -4.95
C ILE A 435 -2.02 -7.09 -3.92
N LEU A 436 -2.47 -6.83 -2.68
CA LEU A 436 -1.62 -6.32 -1.60
C LEU A 436 -0.47 -7.30 -1.28
N TYR A 437 -0.73 -8.61 -1.29
CA TYR A 437 0.30 -9.62 -1.10
C TYR A 437 1.36 -9.59 -2.22
N MET A 438 0.95 -9.38 -3.47
CA MET A 438 1.89 -9.22 -4.59
C MET A 438 2.68 -7.91 -4.50
N MET A 439 2.04 -6.82 -4.04
CA MET A 439 2.68 -5.51 -3.84
C MET A 439 3.72 -5.51 -2.72
N GLN A 440 3.50 -6.26 -1.63
CA GLN A 440 4.46 -6.37 -0.54
C GLN A 440 5.78 -7.05 -0.94
N ARG A 441 5.86 -7.64 -2.14
CA ARG A 441 6.98 -8.46 -2.59
C ARG A 441 7.74 -7.92 -3.79
N GLN A 442 7.17 -7.01 -4.57
CA GLN A 442 7.80 -6.46 -5.77
C GLN A 442 7.66 -4.95 -5.83
N THR A 443 8.78 -4.35 -6.21
CA THR A 443 9.13 -2.93 -6.09
C THR A 443 8.54 -2.01 -7.12
N ALA A 444 8.19 -2.54 -8.29
CA ALA A 444 7.66 -1.75 -9.38
C ALA A 444 6.66 -2.59 -10.18
N TRP A 445 5.90 -1.93 -11.07
CA TRP A 445 5.19 -2.60 -12.16
C TRP A 445 6.20 -3.13 -13.20
N ASP A 446 7.03 -4.08 -12.78
CA ASP A 446 7.86 -4.83 -13.69
C ASP A 446 7.00 -5.77 -14.53
N PHE A 447 7.53 -6.15 -15.70
CA PHE A 447 6.86 -7.09 -16.60
C PHE A 447 6.47 -8.40 -15.89
N ILE A 448 7.23 -8.78 -14.87
CA ILE A 448 7.00 -9.97 -14.04
C ILE A 448 5.75 -9.80 -13.17
N VAL A 449 5.56 -8.68 -12.47
CA VAL A 449 4.33 -8.38 -11.70
C VAL A 449 3.10 -8.39 -12.61
N VAL A 450 3.19 -7.75 -13.79
CA VAL A 450 2.11 -7.77 -14.79
C VAL A 450 1.78 -9.19 -15.18
N LEU A 451 2.80 -10.01 -15.44
CA LEU A 451 2.62 -11.41 -15.83
C LEU A 451 1.97 -12.23 -14.72
N GLU A 452 2.43 -12.09 -13.47
CA GLU A 452 1.84 -12.75 -12.31
C GLU A 452 0.38 -12.37 -12.13
N PHE A 453 0.06 -11.09 -12.26
CA PHE A 453 -1.29 -10.56 -12.11
C PHE A 453 -2.21 -11.11 -13.21
N VAL A 454 -1.70 -11.17 -14.44
CA VAL A 454 -2.39 -11.81 -15.57
C VAL A 454 -2.59 -13.31 -15.31
N VAL A 455 -1.58 -14.04 -14.81
CA VAL A 455 -1.70 -15.47 -14.50
C VAL A 455 -2.73 -15.71 -13.40
N TYR A 456 -2.75 -14.87 -12.36
CA TYR A 456 -3.75 -14.92 -11.30
C TYR A 456 -5.17 -14.72 -11.86
N LEU A 457 -5.37 -13.72 -12.74
CA LEU A 457 -6.66 -13.47 -13.38
C LEU A 457 -7.09 -14.59 -14.36
N LEU A 458 -6.12 -15.21 -15.04
CA LEU A 458 -6.35 -16.39 -15.88
C LEU A 458 -6.76 -17.59 -15.02
N ALA A 459 -6.08 -17.83 -13.90
CA ALA A 459 -6.44 -18.86 -12.92
C ALA A 459 -7.84 -18.63 -12.33
N MET A 460 -8.19 -17.37 -12.05
CA MET A 460 -9.53 -16.96 -11.62
C MET A 460 -10.60 -17.19 -12.69
N SER A 461 -10.25 -17.11 -13.97
CA SER A 461 -11.18 -17.32 -15.09
C SER A 461 -11.36 -18.80 -15.44
N LEU A 462 -10.42 -19.66 -15.04
CA LEU A 462 -10.40 -21.08 -15.40
C LEU A 462 -11.65 -21.86 -14.95
N PRO A 463 -12.17 -21.72 -13.70
CA PRO A 463 -13.39 -22.43 -13.29
C PRO A 463 -14.62 -22.03 -14.11
N LEU A 464 -14.74 -20.75 -14.47
CA LEU A 464 -15.86 -20.25 -15.29
C LEU A 464 -15.77 -20.76 -16.73
N LEU A 465 -14.55 -20.83 -17.27
CA LEU A 465 -14.29 -21.38 -18.60
C LEU A 465 -14.68 -22.87 -18.64
N LEU A 466 -14.27 -23.65 -17.64
CA LEU A 466 -14.67 -25.05 -17.47
C LEU A 466 -16.20 -25.19 -17.43
N LEU A 467 -16.89 -24.37 -16.63
CA LEU A 467 -18.35 -24.37 -16.54
C LEU A 467 -19.01 -24.02 -17.88
N THR A 468 -18.45 -23.08 -18.64
CA THR A 468 -18.95 -22.70 -19.98
C THR A 468 -18.84 -23.85 -20.98
N VAL A 469 -17.73 -24.60 -20.95
CA VAL A 469 -17.52 -25.77 -21.80
C VAL A 469 -18.47 -26.91 -21.41
N LEU A 470 -18.69 -27.14 -20.11
CA LEU A 470 -19.65 -28.12 -19.61
C LEU A 470 -21.09 -27.76 -19.97
N ALA A 471 -21.45 -26.48 -19.95
CA ALA A 471 -22.77 -25.99 -20.33
C ALA A 471 -23.17 -26.29 -21.78
N LYS A 472 -22.19 -26.40 -22.69
CA LYS A 472 -22.43 -26.84 -24.07
C LYS A 472 -23.08 -28.23 -24.15
N ARG A 473 -22.86 -29.11 -23.15
CA ARG A 473 -23.43 -30.47 -23.10
C ARG A 473 -24.82 -30.54 -22.46
N GLY A 474 -25.40 -29.41 -22.06
CA GLY A 474 -26.84 -29.25 -21.78
C GLY A 474 -27.38 -29.78 -20.45
N SER A 475 -26.95 -30.94 -19.93
CA SER A 475 -27.72 -31.61 -18.86
C SER A 475 -27.13 -31.59 -17.44
N GLN A 476 -25.85 -31.26 -17.25
CA GLN A 476 -25.18 -31.41 -15.93
C GLN A 476 -25.05 -30.10 -15.13
N VAL A 477 -25.29 -28.94 -15.75
CA VAL A 477 -25.08 -27.62 -15.12
C VAL A 477 -26.10 -27.32 -14.01
N LEU A 478 -27.33 -27.82 -14.14
CA LEU A 478 -28.35 -27.71 -13.08
C LEU A 478 -27.99 -28.56 -11.84
N GLN A 479 -27.39 -29.73 -12.03
CA GLN A 479 -26.97 -30.61 -10.93
C GLN A 479 -25.77 -30.04 -10.16
N LEU A 480 -24.83 -29.39 -10.85
CA LEU A 480 -23.72 -28.67 -10.22
C LEU A 480 -24.18 -27.45 -9.39
N SER A 481 -25.26 -26.79 -9.81
CA SER A 481 -25.90 -25.70 -9.04
C SER A 481 -26.45 -26.21 -7.71
N GLU A 482 -27.13 -27.37 -7.70
CA GLU A 482 -27.68 -27.97 -6.47
C GLU A 482 -26.58 -28.51 -5.54
N MET A 483 -25.53 -29.12 -6.08
CA MET A 483 -24.42 -29.67 -5.30
C MET A 483 -23.58 -28.57 -4.62
N THR A 484 -23.38 -27.44 -5.29
CA THR A 484 -22.70 -26.26 -4.72
C THR A 484 -23.59 -25.55 -3.70
N ARG A 485 -24.91 -25.50 -3.95
CA ARG A 485 -25.92 -24.93 -3.04
C ARG A 485 -26.02 -25.72 -1.73
N GLY A 486 -25.85 -27.04 -1.75
CA GLY A 486 -25.80 -27.88 -0.55
C GLY A 486 -24.59 -27.61 0.36
N LYS A 487 -23.47 -27.12 -0.19
CA LYS A 487 -22.26 -26.77 0.57
C LYS A 487 -22.19 -25.30 0.99
N LEU A 488 -23.16 -24.49 0.57
CA LEU A 488 -23.24 -23.06 0.89
C LEU A 488 -23.15 -22.75 2.39
N PRO A 489 -23.74 -23.52 3.33
CA PRO A 489 -23.56 -23.29 4.76
C PRO A 489 -22.08 -23.38 5.17
N TRP A 490 -21.38 -24.43 4.74
CA TRP A 490 -19.96 -24.63 5.09
C TRP A 490 -19.06 -23.53 4.52
N ILE A 491 -19.36 -23.06 3.31
CA ILE A 491 -18.65 -21.95 2.68
C ILE A 491 -18.85 -20.65 3.48
N LYS A 492 -20.08 -20.38 3.93
CA LYS A 492 -20.39 -19.20 4.77
C LYS A 492 -19.72 -19.26 6.13
N LEU A 493 -19.65 -20.44 6.74
CA LEU A 493 -18.93 -20.63 8.00
C LEU A 493 -17.43 -20.33 7.82
N LEU A 494 -16.81 -20.88 6.76
CA LEU A 494 -15.40 -20.66 6.47
C LEU A 494 -15.09 -19.17 6.28
N TYR A 495 -15.88 -18.46 5.46
CA TYR A 495 -15.69 -17.03 5.25
C TYR A 495 -15.93 -16.21 6.53
N GLY A 496 -16.95 -16.56 7.34
CA GLY A 496 -17.19 -15.90 8.62
C GLY A 496 -16.00 -16.02 9.58
N VAL A 497 -15.40 -17.22 9.65
CA VAL A 497 -14.19 -17.47 10.46
C VAL A 497 -12.98 -16.72 9.90
N LEU A 498 -12.78 -16.74 8.57
CA LEU A 498 -11.65 -16.07 7.93
C LEU A 498 -11.70 -14.54 8.10
N PHE A 499 -12.87 -13.91 7.92
CA PHE A 499 -13.03 -12.46 8.17
C PHE A 499 -12.85 -12.10 9.64
N LEU A 500 -13.31 -12.95 10.55
CA LEU A 500 -13.13 -12.73 11.98
C LEU A 500 -11.64 -12.83 12.36
N LEU A 501 -10.94 -13.83 11.84
CA LEU A 501 -9.50 -14.00 12.05
C LEU A 501 -8.70 -12.83 11.44
N PHE A 502 -9.07 -12.39 10.24
CA PHE A 502 -8.47 -11.21 9.60
C PHE A 502 -8.69 -9.93 10.41
N ALA A 503 -9.91 -9.71 10.94
CA ALA A 503 -10.20 -8.56 11.80
C ALA A 503 -9.41 -8.61 13.11
N VAL A 504 -9.25 -9.80 13.72
CA VAL A 504 -8.43 -9.98 14.94
C VAL A 504 -6.95 -9.71 14.64
N LEU A 505 -6.42 -10.22 13.53
CA LEU A 505 -5.04 -9.92 13.11
C LEU A 505 -4.83 -8.42 12.91
N LEU A 506 -5.69 -7.76 12.13
CA LEU A 506 -5.58 -6.32 11.89
C LEU A 506 -5.69 -5.49 13.18
N PHE A 507 -6.52 -5.92 14.13
CA PHE A 507 -6.63 -5.29 15.44
C PHE A 507 -5.36 -5.49 16.29
N LEU A 508 -4.75 -6.67 16.23
CA LEU A 508 -3.49 -6.95 16.93
C LEU A 508 -2.31 -6.15 16.34
N PHE A 509 -2.29 -5.93 15.02
CA PHE A 509 -1.29 -5.11 14.33
C PHE A 509 -1.49 -3.59 14.48
N MET A 510 -2.65 -3.13 14.98
CA MET A 510 -2.90 -1.71 15.27
C MET A 510 -2.24 -1.26 16.58
N ARG A 511 -1.80 -2.20 17.41
CA ARG A 511 -1.15 -1.97 18.68
C ARG A 511 0.35 -2.13 18.53
#